data_AF-A0A8S8YEL7-F1
#
_entry.id   AF-A0A8S8YEL7-F1
#
_cell.length_a   1.000
_cell.length_b   1.000
_cell.length_c   1.000
_cell.angle_alpha   90.00
_cell.angle_beta   90.00
_cell.angle_gamma   90.00
#
_symmetry.space_group_name_H-M   'P 1'
#
loop_
_entity.id
_entity.type
_entity.pdbx_description
1 polymer ?
#
loop_
_entity_poly.entity_id
_entity_poly.type
_entity_poly.pdbx_seq_one_letter_code
_entity_poly.pdbx_strand_id
1 'polypeptide(L)'
;MGDRDGDNRGDNPDGNNADLYPDDSSQWADSDGDGYGDNPSGTNGDRFPNDALQWEDTDGDGFGDNFVDEDGDGVSESGDVCPTLAGSSRGAPLSRGCPDSDADGYMDNVDAFPANPFQWNDTDGDGYGDNNAVSGGDSCVNEYGRA
;
A
#
# COMPACT_ATOMS: atom_id res chain seq x y z
N MET A 1 -2.45 -22.01 34.81
CA MET A 1 -2.66 -20.61 34.43
C MET A 1 -1.28 -19.97 34.55
N GLY A 2 -0.48 -20.11 33.51
CA GLY A 2 0.82 -19.46 33.41
C GLY A 2 0.64 -18.15 32.66
N ASP A 3 1.49 -17.19 33.00
CA ASP A 3 1.83 -16.00 32.23
C ASP A 3 3.36 -16.10 32.19
N ARG A 4 3.89 -16.62 31.08
CA ARG A 4 5.29 -17.04 31.01
C ARG A 4 6.22 -15.87 30.76
N ASP A 5 5.81 -14.90 29.95
CA ASP A 5 6.62 -13.75 29.57
C ASP A 5 6.33 -12.48 30.39
N GLY A 6 5.26 -12.49 31.19
CA GLY A 6 4.94 -11.46 32.17
C GLY A 6 4.15 -10.28 31.63
N ASP A 7 3.46 -10.42 30.50
CA ASP A 7 2.67 -9.36 29.87
C ASP A 7 1.23 -9.26 30.43
N ASN A 8 0.86 -10.13 31.38
CA ASN A 8 -0.46 -10.29 32.00
C ASN A 8 -1.51 -10.93 31.08
N ARG A 9 -1.08 -11.63 30.05
CA ARG A 9 -1.89 -12.52 29.20
C ARG A 9 -1.63 -13.96 29.61
N GLY A 10 -2.65 -14.80 29.43
CA GLY A 10 -2.61 -16.18 29.91
C GLY A 10 -2.15 -17.12 28.81
N ASP A 11 -1.12 -17.92 29.08
CA ASP A 11 -0.58 -18.95 28.16
C ASP A 11 -1.62 -20.01 27.72
N ASN A 12 -2.79 -20.06 28.38
CA ASN A 12 -3.83 -21.02 28.04
C ASN A 12 -4.70 -20.46 26.91
N PRO A 13 -4.68 -21.03 25.69
CA PRO A 13 -5.44 -20.52 24.56
C PRO A 13 -6.96 -20.59 24.77
N ASP A 14 -7.43 -21.52 25.61
CA ASP A 14 -8.85 -21.63 25.98
C ASP A 14 -9.22 -20.74 27.19
N GLY A 15 -8.27 -19.94 27.68
CA GLY A 15 -8.44 -19.04 28.82
C GLY A 15 -9.09 -17.71 28.44
N ASN A 16 -9.54 -16.97 29.45
CA ASN A 16 -9.83 -15.54 29.27
C ASN A 16 -8.51 -14.81 29.06
N ASN A 17 -8.46 -13.89 28.09
CA ASN A 17 -7.25 -13.10 27.79
C ASN A 17 -6.08 -13.97 27.34
N ALA A 18 -6.36 -14.92 26.45
CA ALA A 18 -5.37 -15.82 25.88
C ALA A 18 -4.21 -15.06 25.23
N ASP A 19 -3.04 -15.65 25.34
CA ASP A 19 -1.80 -15.20 24.75
C ASP A 19 -1.41 -16.09 23.57
N LEU A 20 -1.36 -15.52 22.36
CA LEU A 20 -0.90 -16.22 21.16
C LEU A 20 0.63 -16.28 21.05
N TYR A 21 1.35 -15.49 21.84
CA TYR A 21 2.81 -15.41 21.85
C TYR A 21 3.42 -15.63 23.25
N PRO A 22 3.27 -16.82 23.88
CA PRO A 22 3.62 -17.05 25.29
C PRO A 22 5.09 -16.86 25.69
N ASP A 23 5.98 -16.57 24.73
CA ASP A 23 7.41 -16.37 24.96
C ASP A 23 7.84 -14.94 24.56
N ASP A 24 6.91 -14.06 24.18
CA ASP A 24 7.16 -12.70 23.74
C ASP A 24 6.24 -11.69 24.41
N SER A 25 6.73 -11.09 25.49
CA SER A 25 6.00 -10.12 26.30
C SER A 25 5.53 -8.86 25.56
N SER A 26 5.96 -8.67 24.32
CA SER A 26 5.55 -7.53 23.48
C SER A 26 4.38 -7.85 22.55
N GLN A 27 3.99 -9.13 22.43
CA GLN A 27 2.91 -9.59 21.56
C GLN A 27 1.92 -10.46 22.32
N TRP A 28 0.69 -10.56 21.81
CA TRP A 28 -0.36 -11.32 22.50
C TRP A 28 -1.49 -11.81 21.59
N ALA A 29 -1.65 -11.20 20.41
CA ALA A 29 -2.69 -11.50 19.44
C ALA A 29 -2.15 -11.34 18.02
N ASP A 30 -2.84 -12.00 17.10
CA ASP A 30 -2.60 -12.07 15.67
C ASP A 30 -4.01 -12.18 15.06
N SER A 31 -4.56 -11.03 14.68
CA SER A 31 -5.98 -10.88 14.38
C SER A 31 -6.36 -11.43 13.00
N ASP A 32 -5.44 -11.40 12.04
CA ASP A 32 -5.66 -11.89 10.68
C ASP A 32 -4.93 -13.20 10.36
N GLY A 33 -4.05 -13.66 11.24
CA GLY A 33 -3.43 -14.97 11.21
C GLY A 33 -2.22 -15.07 10.27
N ASP A 34 -1.57 -13.95 9.97
CA ASP A 34 -0.40 -13.90 9.08
C ASP A 34 0.93 -14.25 9.80
N GLY A 35 0.89 -14.33 11.13
CA GLY A 35 2.02 -14.65 11.99
C GLY A 35 2.79 -13.45 12.53
N TYR A 36 2.38 -12.22 12.19
CA TYR A 36 2.86 -10.97 12.77
C TYR A 36 1.91 -10.53 13.89
N GLY A 37 2.47 -10.01 14.98
CA GLY A 37 1.67 -9.75 16.18
C GLY A 37 1.00 -8.38 16.13
N ASP A 38 -0.26 -8.29 16.56
CA ASP A 38 -1.12 -7.09 16.51
C ASP A 38 -0.52 -5.83 17.17
N ASN A 39 0.51 -5.97 18.03
CA ASN A 39 1.20 -4.83 18.59
C ASN A 39 2.29 -4.34 17.62
N PRO A 40 2.10 -3.23 16.88
CA PRO A 40 3.06 -2.75 15.88
C PRO A 40 4.40 -2.31 16.48
N SER A 41 4.46 -2.08 17.80
CA SER A 41 5.70 -1.73 18.50
C SER A 41 6.41 -2.94 19.15
N GLY A 42 5.81 -4.14 19.05
CA GLY A 42 6.41 -5.37 19.55
C GLY A 42 7.37 -6.02 18.54
N THR A 43 7.96 -7.15 18.91
CA THR A 43 8.74 -7.98 17.98
C THR A 43 7.84 -8.42 16.84
N ASN A 44 8.32 -8.29 15.59
CA ASN A 44 7.54 -8.63 14.38
C ASN A 44 6.10 -8.09 14.44
N GLY A 45 5.96 -6.82 14.84
CA GLY A 45 4.67 -6.17 14.94
C GLY A 45 4.04 -5.95 13.59
N ASP A 46 2.76 -6.26 13.49
CA ASP A 46 1.94 -6.09 12.32
C ASP A 46 1.45 -4.63 12.20
N ARG A 47 1.73 -4.01 11.05
CA ARG A 47 1.28 -2.67 10.70
C ARG A 47 -0.15 -2.63 10.16
N PHE A 48 -0.69 -3.76 9.71
CA PHE A 48 -2.06 -3.92 9.24
C PHE A 48 -2.76 -5.14 9.89
N PRO A 49 -3.15 -5.07 11.19
CA PRO A 49 -3.76 -6.18 11.97
C PRO A 49 -5.09 -6.77 11.46
N ASN A 50 -5.54 -6.39 10.27
CA ASN A 50 -6.77 -6.91 9.67
C ASN A 50 -6.56 -7.26 8.18
N ASP A 51 -5.31 -7.32 7.71
CA ASP A 51 -4.94 -7.63 6.33
C ASP A 51 -3.78 -8.64 6.34
N ALA A 52 -4.13 -9.93 6.26
CA ALA A 52 -3.17 -11.02 6.33
C ALA A 52 -2.12 -11.05 5.19
N LEU A 53 -2.21 -10.13 4.23
CA LEU A 53 -1.24 -9.97 3.15
C LEU A 53 -0.22 -8.86 3.44
N GLN A 54 -0.44 -8.02 4.44
CA GLN A 54 0.34 -6.82 4.71
C GLN A 54 0.71 -6.72 6.20
N TRP A 55 1.99 -6.57 6.51
CA TRP A 55 2.48 -6.46 7.90
C TRP A 55 3.58 -5.41 8.07
N GLU A 56 4.22 -4.98 6.98
CA GLU A 56 5.32 -4.01 6.97
C GLU A 56 4.87 -2.72 6.28
N ASP A 57 5.32 -1.56 6.77
CA ASP A 57 4.99 -0.22 6.26
C ASP A 57 6.16 0.70 6.63
N THR A 58 7.22 0.65 5.82
CA THR A 58 8.52 1.20 6.17
C THR A 58 8.51 2.72 6.24
N ASP A 59 7.70 3.39 5.42
CA ASP A 59 7.63 4.85 5.38
C ASP A 59 6.43 5.46 6.15
N GLY A 60 5.47 4.64 6.57
CA GLY A 60 4.37 5.06 7.42
C GLY A 60 3.24 5.76 6.68
N ASP A 61 3.09 5.54 5.38
CA ASP A 61 2.06 6.16 4.56
C ASP A 61 0.71 5.41 4.57
N GLY A 62 0.70 4.20 5.14
CA GLY A 62 -0.48 3.36 5.28
C GLY A 62 -0.76 2.48 4.06
N PHE A 63 0.20 2.30 3.16
CA PHE A 63 0.25 1.21 2.20
C PHE A 63 1.30 0.19 2.67
N GLY A 64 1.01 -1.10 2.54
CA GLY A 64 1.92 -2.13 3.06
C GLY A 64 3.00 -2.50 2.07
N ASP A 65 4.21 -2.81 2.53
CA ASP A 65 5.37 -3.06 1.67
C ASP A 65 5.34 -4.44 0.99
N ASN A 66 4.49 -5.35 1.44
CA ASN A 66 4.55 -6.73 1.01
C ASN A 66 4.04 -6.88 -0.42
N PHE A 67 4.85 -7.53 -1.25
CA PHE A 67 4.48 -7.83 -2.62
C PHE A 67 3.48 -9.00 -2.67
N VAL A 68 2.25 -8.67 -3.04
CA VAL A 68 1.19 -9.61 -3.41
C VAL A 68 1.09 -9.63 -4.93
N ASP A 69 1.03 -10.81 -5.56
CA ASP A 69 0.84 -11.02 -7.01
C ASP A 69 -0.02 -12.27 -7.21
N GLU A 70 -1.34 -12.09 -7.10
CA GLU A 70 -2.33 -13.17 -7.17
C GLU A 70 -2.53 -13.67 -8.60
N ASP A 71 -2.35 -12.82 -9.61
CA ASP A 71 -2.58 -13.16 -11.01
C ASP A 71 -1.32 -13.52 -11.81
N GLY A 72 -0.13 -13.25 -11.26
CA GLY A 72 1.17 -13.62 -11.81
C GLY A 72 1.66 -12.67 -12.91
N ASP A 73 1.14 -11.44 -12.99
CA ASP A 73 1.56 -10.45 -13.97
C ASP A 73 2.83 -9.67 -13.56
N GLY A 74 3.27 -9.84 -12.32
CA GLY A 74 4.46 -9.20 -11.76
C GLY A 74 4.24 -7.78 -11.23
N VAL A 75 2.99 -7.37 -11.02
CA VAL A 75 2.59 -6.09 -10.42
C VAL A 75 1.83 -6.33 -9.13
N SER A 76 2.07 -5.52 -8.10
CA SER A 76 1.40 -5.77 -6.82
C SER A 76 -0.05 -5.29 -6.74
N GLU A 77 -0.96 -6.15 -6.27
CA GLU A 77 -2.37 -5.78 -6.10
C GLU A 77 -2.67 -5.05 -4.79
N SER A 78 -1.80 -5.11 -3.79
CA SER A 78 -1.97 -4.40 -2.52
C SER A 78 -0.72 -3.72 -1.97
N GLY A 79 0.47 -4.11 -2.44
CA GLY A 79 1.73 -3.55 -1.98
C GLY A 79 1.99 -2.10 -2.41
N ASP A 80 2.71 -1.37 -1.58
CA ASP A 80 3.33 -0.09 -1.88
C ASP A 80 4.42 -0.26 -2.95
N VAL A 81 4.34 0.52 -4.01
CA VAL A 81 5.30 0.54 -5.10
C VAL A 81 6.55 1.37 -4.73
N CYS A 82 6.43 2.26 -3.74
CA CYS A 82 7.49 3.09 -3.21
C CYS A 82 7.74 2.88 -1.70
N PRO A 83 8.13 1.66 -1.24
CA PRO A 83 8.20 1.29 0.20
C PRO A 83 9.04 2.19 1.13
N THR A 84 9.80 3.13 0.60
CA THR A 84 10.69 3.99 1.39
C THR A 84 10.38 5.47 1.22
N LEU A 85 9.32 5.81 0.50
CA LEU A 85 8.98 7.15 0.11
C LEU A 85 7.47 7.37 0.16
N ALA A 86 7.05 7.88 1.32
CA ALA A 86 5.65 8.06 1.64
C ALA A 86 4.88 8.81 0.55
N GLY A 87 3.74 8.24 0.19
CA GLY A 87 2.91 8.73 -0.89
C GLY A 87 1.43 8.46 -0.67
N SER A 88 0.64 8.74 -1.71
CA SER A 88 -0.81 8.51 -1.62
C SER A 88 -1.48 8.17 -2.94
N SER A 89 -0.72 8.03 -4.04
CA SER A 89 -1.29 7.66 -5.33
C SER A 89 -1.97 6.30 -5.30
N ARG A 90 -3.00 6.17 -6.13
CA ARG A 90 -3.89 4.97 -6.23
C ARG A 90 -4.43 4.72 -7.64
N GLY A 91 -4.12 5.60 -8.59
CA GLY A 91 -4.70 5.67 -9.93
C GLY A 91 -4.20 4.61 -10.90
N ALA A 92 -3.02 4.02 -10.65
CA ALA A 92 -2.50 2.91 -11.43
C ALA A 92 -1.90 1.80 -10.55
N PRO A 93 -1.86 0.55 -11.05
CA PRO A 93 -1.20 -0.57 -10.36
C PRO A 93 0.25 -0.27 -9.96
N LEU A 94 0.96 0.50 -10.79
CA LEU A 94 2.35 0.91 -10.55
C LEU A 94 2.49 2.20 -9.74
N SER A 95 1.42 2.80 -9.23
CA SER A 95 1.50 4.09 -8.53
C SER A 95 1.22 3.99 -7.02
N ARG A 96 0.77 2.86 -6.50
CA ARG A 96 0.29 2.77 -5.12
C ARG A 96 1.36 3.17 -4.11
N GLY A 97 1.03 4.02 -3.14
CA GLY A 97 1.93 4.48 -2.06
C GLY A 97 3.09 5.40 -2.50
N CYS A 98 3.12 5.80 -3.76
CA CYS A 98 4.14 6.71 -4.27
C CYS A 98 3.74 8.20 -4.17
N PRO A 99 4.72 9.13 -4.26
CA PRO A 99 4.45 10.55 -4.41
C PRO A 99 3.73 10.87 -5.72
N ASP A 100 2.76 11.76 -5.60
CA ASP A 100 1.88 12.21 -6.67
C ASP A 100 1.66 13.72 -6.45
N SER A 101 2.33 14.51 -7.30
CA SER A 101 2.49 15.95 -7.15
C SER A 101 1.20 16.74 -7.36
N ASP A 102 0.27 16.23 -8.18
CA ASP A 102 -0.99 16.89 -8.47
C ASP A 102 -2.23 16.18 -7.91
N ALA A 103 -2.04 15.00 -7.34
CA ALA A 103 -3.04 14.19 -6.65
C ALA A 103 -4.15 13.65 -7.56
N ASP A 104 -3.84 13.32 -8.81
CA ASP A 104 -4.77 12.65 -9.73
C ASP A 104 -4.77 11.11 -9.62
N GLY A 105 -3.85 10.57 -8.83
CA GLY A 105 -3.67 9.17 -8.54
C GLY A 105 -2.49 8.53 -9.26
N TYR A 106 -1.85 9.18 -10.22
CA TYR A 106 -0.70 8.64 -10.92
C TYR A 106 0.60 9.20 -10.31
N MET A 107 1.58 8.32 -10.06
CA MET A 107 2.84 8.79 -9.49
C MET A 107 3.65 9.60 -10.52
N ASP A 108 4.44 10.55 -10.05
CA ASP A 108 5.13 11.55 -10.90
C ASP A 108 5.96 10.97 -12.06
N ASN A 109 6.45 9.74 -11.95
CA ASN A 109 7.27 9.08 -12.97
C ASN A 109 6.49 8.18 -13.95
N VAL A 110 5.21 7.91 -13.70
CA VAL A 110 4.31 7.24 -14.67
C VAL A 110 3.28 8.20 -15.25
N ASP A 111 3.09 9.35 -14.62
CA ASP A 111 2.25 10.43 -15.11
C ASP A 111 2.95 11.20 -16.25
N ALA A 112 2.28 11.29 -17.41
CA ALA A 112 2.74 12.09 -18.54
C ALA A 112 2.67 13.61 -18.28
N PHE A 113 1.81 14.07 -17.36
CA PHE A 113 1.64 15.46 -16.96
C PHE A 113 1.62 15.65 -15.42
N PRO A 114 2.75 15.47 -14.70
CA PRO A 114 2.86 15.44 -13.21
C PRO A 114 2.45 16.71 -12.43
N ALA A 115 1.91 17.72 -13.12
CA ALA A 115 1.46 18.97 -12.53
C ALA A 115 0.05 19.35 -12.99
N ASN A 116 -0.63 18.47 -13.72
CA ASN A 116 -1.96 18.68 -14.26
C ASN A 116 -2.89 17.55 -13.80
N PRO A 117 -3.71 17.79 -12.77
CA PRO A 117 -4.51 16.73 -12.13
C PRO A 117 -5.69 16.21 -12.96
N PHE A 118 -5.73 16.58 -14.24
CA PHE A 118 -6.76 16.20 -15.19
C PHE A 118 -6.20 15.39 -16.37
N GLN A 119 -4.87 15.22 -16.47
CA GLN A 119 -4.21 14.53 -17.56
C GLN A 119 -3.09 13.66 -16.98
N TRP A 120 -3.13 12.35 -17.23
CA TRP A 120 -2.12 11.39 -16.73
C TRP A 120 -1.43 10.57 -17.83
N ASN A 121 -2.03 10.53 -19.03
CA ASN A 121 -1.58 9.70 -20.14
C ASN A 121 -1.47 10.52 -21.44
N ASP A 122 -0.46 10.22 -22.24
CA ASP A 122 -0.20 10.80 -23.57
C ASP A 122 0.20 9.65 -24.51
N THR A 123 -0.78 9.11 -25.24
CA THR A 123 -0.59 7.89 -26.04
C THR A 123 0.34 8.11 -27.24
N ASP A 124 0.32 9.29 -27.86
CA ASP A 124 1.06 9.58 -29.08
C ASP A 124 2.29 10.50 -28.87
N GLY A 125 2.45 11.05 -27.68
CA GLY A 125 3.60 11.85 -27.26
C GLY A 125 3.58 13.26 -27.82
N ASP A 126 2.40 13.80 -28.15
CA ASP A 126 2.27 15.14 -28.74
C ASP A 126 2.19 16.27 -27.69
N GLY A 127 2.10 15.92 -26.41
CA GLY A 127 2.02 16.85 -25.30
C GLY A 127 0.60 17.32 -24.97
N TYR A 128 -0.43 16.69 -25.53
CA TYR A 128 -1.82 16.81 -25.14
C TYR A 128 -2.30 15.47 -24.57
N GLY A 129 -2.99 15.50 -23.44
CA GLY A 129 -3.31 14.26 -22.73
C GLY A 129 -4.55 13.57 -23.27
N ASP A 130 -4.67 12.27 -23.06
CA ASP A 130 -5.76 11.47 -23.65
C ASP A 130 -7.16 11.81 -23.08
N ASN A 131 -7.22 12.49 -21.93
CA ASN A 131 -8.48 12.88 -21.30
C ASN A 131 -9.12 14.06 -22.04
N ASN A 132 -9.93 13.72 -23.03
CA ASN A 132 -10.69 14.64 -23.87
C ASN A 132 -11.79 15.45 -23.15
N ALA A 133 -12.13 15.11 -21.91
CA ALA A 133 -13.20 15.77 -21.18
C ALA A 133 -12.77 17.12 -20.58
N VAL A 134 -11.49 17.46 -20.63
CA VAL A 134 -10.90 18.62 -19.95
C VAL A 134 -9.95 19.39 -20.87
N SER A 135 -9.52 20.58 -20.42
CA SER A 135 -8.55 21.39 -21.15
C SER A 135 -7.22 20.64 -21.31
N GLY A 136 -6.60 20.78 -22.47
CA GLY A 136 -5.33 20.11 -22.78
C GLY A 136 -5.50 18.66 -23.22
N GLY A 137 -6.74 18.20 -23.45
CA GLY A 137 -7.02 16.88 -23.99
C GLY A 137 -6.79 16.80 -25.51
N ASP A 138 -6.26 15.68 -25.98
CA ASP A 138 -6.04 15.41 -27.40
C ASP A 138 -7.29 14.85 -28.08
N SER A 139 -7.84 15.68 -28.98
CA SER A 139 -8.98 15.34 -29.83
C SER A 139 -8.77 14.05 -30.65
N CYS A 140 -7.51 13.64 -30.89
CA CYS A 140 -7.16 12.49 -31.70
C CYS A 140 -6.10 11.59 -31.07
N VAL A 141 -6.31 11.13 -29.82
CA VAL A 141 -5.49 10.25 -28.94
C VAL A 141 -4.36 9.37 -29.55
N ASN A 142 -4.47 8.88 -30.79
CA ASN A 142 -3.46 8.02 -31.43
C ASN A 142 -2.72 8.70 -32.60
N GLU A 143 -2.94 9.99 -32.85
CA GLU A 143 -2.42 10.72 -34.01
C GLU A 143 -1.89 12.09 -33.61
N TYR A 144 -0.57 12.26 -33.81
CA TYR A 144 0.14 13.50 -33.44
C TYR A 144 -0.62 14.75 -33.90
N GLY A 145 -1.13 15.50 -32.92
CA GLY A 145 -2.21 16.46 -33.10
C GLY A 145 -2.00 17.76 -32.34
N ARG A 146 -3.12 18.35 -31.95
CA ARG A 146 -3.19 19.57 -31.14
C ARG A 146 -4.56 19.60 -30.45
N ALA A 147 -4.60 20.15 -29.23
CA ALA A 147 -5.84 20.41 -28.49
C ALA A 147 -6.98 21.02 -29.32
#